data_AF-A0A7C6TJ37-F1
#
_entry.id   AF-A0A7C6TJ37-F1
#
_cell.length_a   1.000
_cell.length_b   1.000
_cell.length_c   1.000
_cell.angle_alpha   90.00
_cell.angle_beta   90.00
_cell.angle_gamma   90.00
#
_symmetry.space_group_name_H-M   'P 1'
#
loop_
_entity.id
_entity.type
_entity.pdbx_description
1 polymer ?
#
loop_
_entity_poly.entity_id
_entity_poly.type
_entity_poly.pdbx_seq_one_letter_code
_entity_poly.pdbx_strand_id
1 'polypeptide(L)' 'MARIYGLETEYGLAHTADPEGRRIGPEEIARYLFRPVVEWGRSSNVFLPNG' A
#
# COMPACT_ATOMS: atom_id res chain seq x y z
N MET A 1 12.46 -33.85 0.57
CA MET A 1 11.06 -33.36 0.54
C MET A 1 11.09 -31.91 0.11
N ALA A 2 10.26 -31.51 -0.86
CA ALA A 2 10.04 -30.10 -1.19
C ALA A 2 8.70 -29.66 -0.57
N ARG A 3 8.67 -28.46 0.04
CA ARG A 3 7.47 -27.86 0.64
C ARG A 3 7.33 -26.42 0.12
N ILE A 4 6.09 -26.01 -0.10
CA ILE A 4 5.75 -24.64 -0.48
C ILE A 4 5.52 -23.80 0.79
N TYR A 5 6.02 -22.56 0.79
CA TYR A 5 5.85 -21.59 1.86
C TYR A 5 5.44 -20.23 1.26
N GLY A 6 4.77 -19.42 2.07
CA GLY A 6 4.45 -18.03 1.77
C GLY A 6 4.78 -17.14 2.96
N LEU A 7 4.96 -15.86 2.71
CA LEU A 7 5.18 -14.84 3.73
C LEU A 7 4.17 -13.71 3.53
N GLU A 8 3.65 -13.21 4.63
CA GLU A 8 2.78 -12.03 4.66
C GLU A 8 3.50 -10.93 5.44
N THR A 9 3.37 -9.68 4.97
CA THR A 9 4.02 -8.53 5.60
C THR A 9 3.07 -7.35 5.61
N GLU A 10 2.86 -6.78 6.80
CA GLU A 10 2.08 -5.58 7.00
C GLU A 10 2.99 -4.39 7.31
N TYR A 11 2.65 -3.22 6.75
CA TYR A 11 3.40 -1.98 6.97
C TYR A 11 2.50 -0.96 7.66
N GLY A 12 2.96 -0.42 8.80
CA GLY A 12 2.34 0.74 9.42
C GLY A 12 2.57 1.99 8.56
N LEU A 13 1.50 2.74 8.28
CA LEU A 13 1.55 3.97 7.48
C LEU A 13 1.31 5.20 8.37
N ALA A 14 2.19 6.18 8.26
CA ALA A 14 2.07 7.49 8.90
C ALA A 14 2.54 8.58 7.96
N HIS A 15 1.92 9.76 8.06
CA HIS A 15 2.31 10.95 7.32
C HIS A 15 2.82 12.00 8.31
N THR A 16 3.97 12.58 8.01
CA THR A 16 4.49 13.76 8.71
C THR A 16 4.15 14.98 7.86
N ALA A 17 3.26 15.82 8.38
CA ALA A 17 2.90 17.08 7.73
C ALA A 17 3.88 18.19 8.11
N ASP A 18 4.09 19.14 7.20
CA ASP A 18 4.76 20.40 7.51
C ASP A 18 3.97 21.21 8.56
N PRO A 19 4.58 22.20 9.25
CA PRO A 19 3.94 22.94 10.34
C PRO A 19 2.60 23.60 9.96
N GLU A 20 2.45 24.07 8.72
CA GLU A 20 1.20 24.63 8.19
C GLU A 20 0.34 23.61 7.43
N GLY A 21 0.82 22.37 7.31
CA GLY A 21 0.21 21.30 6.51
C GLY A 21 -1.00 20.64 7.19
N ARG A 22 -1.97 20.24 6.37
CA ARG A 22 -3.11 19.43 6.85
C ARG A 22 -2.63 18.03 7.21
N ARG A 23 -3.00 17.55 8.41
CA ARG A 23 -2.81 16.14 8.77
C ARG A 23 -3.69 15.24 7.92
N ILE A 24 -3.09 14.15 7.43
CA ILE A 24 -3.74 13.15 6.59
C ILE A 24 -3.84 11.86 7.42
N GLY A 25 -5.04 11.27 7.46
CA GLY A 25 -5.27 10.01 8.17
C GLY A 25 -4.71 8.80 7.41
N PRO A 26 -4.51 7.66 8.08
CA PRO A 26 -3.91 6.46 7.48
C PRO A 26 -4.66 5.94 6.26
N GLU A 27 -6.00 6.00 6.26
CA GLU A 27 -6.80 5.60 5.09
C GLU A 27 -6.54 6.51 3.88
N GLU A 28 -6.45 7.81 4.10
CA GLU A 28 -6.21 8.76 3.03
C GLU A 28 -4.78 8.63 2.48
N ILE A 29 -3.79 8.35 3.34
CA ILE A 29 -2.42 7.99 2.92
C ILE A 29 -2.44 6.73 2.05
N ALA A 30 -3.12 5.68 2.50
CA ALA A 30 -3.21 4.43 1.75
C ALA A 30 -3.84 4.64 0.37
N ARG A 31 -4.96 5.38 0.30
CA ARG A 31 -5.61 5.73 -0.97
C ARG A 31 -4.71 6.55 -1.89
N TYR A 32 -3.91 7.47 -1.33
CA TYR A 32 -2.94 8.25 -2.09
C TYR A 32 -1.85 7.35 -2.68
N LEU A 33 -1.22 6.51 -1.85
CA LEU A 33 -0.13 5.62 -2.27
C LEU A 33 -0.58 4.55 -3.28
N PHE A 34 -1.79 4.01 -3.11
CA PHE A 34 -2.33 2.97 -4.00
C PHE A 34 -2.95 3.52 -5.29
N ARG A 35 -3.02 4.85 -5.48
CA ARG A 35 -3.64 5.44 -6.67
C ARG A 35 -3.06 4.90 -7.98
N PRO A 36 -1.74 4.83 -8.20
CA PRO A 36 -1.19 4.27 -9.44
C PRO A 36 -1.51 2.78 -9.62
N VAL A 37 -1.58 2.03 -8.52
CA VAL A 37 -1.94 0.61 -8.53
C VAL A 37 -3.38 0.42 -8.97
N VAL A 38 -4.31 1.23 -8.44
CA VAL A 38 -5.73 1.21 -8.82
C VAL A 38 -5.93 1.67 -10.26
N GLU A 39 -5.21 2.70 -10.71
CA GLU A 39 -5.27 3.18 -12.09
C GLU A 39 -4.84 2.10 -13.10
N TRP A 40 -3.77 1.35 -12.78
CA TRP A 40 -3.27 0.26 -13.61
C TRP A 40 -4.14 -1.01 -13.54
N GLY A 41 -4.41 -1.49 -12.32
CA GLY A 41 -5.02 -2.80 -12.08
C GLY A 41 -6.54 -2.77 -11.87
N ARG A 42 -7.16 -1.58 -11.84
CA ARG A 42 -8.59 -1.36 -11.50
C ARG A 42 -9.00 -1.91 -10.14
N SER A 43 -8.03 -2.18 -9.26
CA SER A 43 -8.18 -2.82 -7.95
C SER A 43 -7.06 -2.35 -7.02
N SER A 44 -7.34 -2.26 -5.72
CA SER A 44 -6.31 -2.08 -4.68
C SER A 44 -5.62 -3.38 -4.28
N ASN A 45 -6.13 -4.53 -4.74
CA ASN A 45 -5.54 -5.85 -4.55
C ASN A 45 -5.13 -6.41 -5.90
N VAL A 46 -3.81 -6.57 -6.11
CA VAL A 46 -3.22 -7.00 -7.37
C VAL A 46 -2.05 -7.95 -7.11
N PHE A 47 -1.78 -8.84 -8.06
CA PHE A 47 -0.53 -9.57 -8.13
C PHE A 47 0.46 -8.81 -9.03
N LEU A 48 1.70 -8.69 -8.58
CA LEU A 48 2.78 -8.09 -9.36
C LEU A 48 3.47 -9.16 -10.22
N PRO A 49 4.28 -8.78 -11.24
CA PRO A 49 4.91 -9.74 -12.15
C PRO A 49 5.83 -10.77 -11.49
N ASN A 50 6.29 -10.53 -10.26
CA ASN A 50 7.15 -11.43 -9.50
C ASN A 50 6.39 -12.55 -8.75
N GLY A 51 5.05 -12.58 -8.85
CA GLY A 51 4.19 -13.50 -8.11
C GLY A 51 3.98 -13.08 -6.66
#